data_AF-A0A8T4UEH5-F1
#
_entry.id   AF-A0A8T4UEH5-F1
#
_cell.length_a   1.000
_cell.length_b   1.000
_cell.length_c   1.000
_cell.angle_alpha   90.00
_cell.angle_beta   90.00
_cell.angle_gamma   90.00
#
_symmetry.space_group_name_H-M   'P 1'
#
loop_
_entity.id
_entity.type
_entity.pdbx_description
1 polymer ?
#
loop_
_entity_poly.entity_id
_entity_poly.type
_entity_poly.pdbx_seq_one_letter_code
_entity_poly.pdbx_strand_id
1 'polypeptide(L)'
;WVHDSAVSTLCHGADLSIPGINKYHNFNENEVVAVITLKNELICLGNSLINSGEIANNDKGKAVKINKVFMERSLYPKNLYMVKE
;
A
#
# COMPACT_ATOMS: atom_id res chain seq x y z
N TRP A 1 7.06 0.00 0.26
CA TRP A 1 6.73 0.89 1.38
C TRP A 1 5.64 1.86 0.96
N VAL A 2 4.75 2.22 1.88
CA VAL A 2 3.59 3.07 1.58
C VAL A 2 3.54 4.34 2.42
N HIS A 3 2.80 5.35 1.94
CA HIS A 3 2.45 6.52 2.74
C HIS A 3 1.56 6.13 3.92
N ASP A 4 1.71 6.82 5.05
CA ASP A 4 0.91 6.57 6.27
C ASP A 4 -0.60 6.68 6.01
N SER A 5 -1.03 7.54 5.09
CA SER A 5 -2.43 7.69 4.66
C SER A 5 -3.01 6.43 4.01
N ALA A 6 -2.18 5.58 3.40
CA ALA A 6 -2.61 4.34 2.78
C ALA A 6 -2.78 3.20 3.81
N VAL A 7 -2.09 3.25 4.95
CA VAL A 7 -1.99 2.14 5.91
C VAL A 7 -3.37 1.69 6.41
N SER A 8 -4.21 2.61 6.89
CA SER A 8 -5.54 2.26 7.40
C SER A 8 -6.40 1.58 6.33
N THR A 9 -6.38 2.10 5.10
CA THR A 9 -7.13 1.53 3.97
C THR A 9 -6.67 0.13 3.60
N LEU A 10 -5.34 -0.12 3.60
CA LEU A 10 -4.76 -1.44 3.37
C LEU A 10 -5.13 -2.45 4.48
N CYS A 11 -5.17 -2.01 5.74
CA CYS A 11 -5.62 -2.86 6.86
C CYS A 11 -7.09 -3.30 6.76
N HIS A 12 -7.90 -2.58 5.97
CA HIS A 12 -9.28 -2.95 5.67
C HIS A 12 -9.40 -3.83 4.41
N GLY A 13 -8.27 -4.21 3.78
CA GLY A 13 -8.23 -5.12 2.64
C GLY A 13 -8.39 -4.45 1.28
N ALA A 14 -8.30 -3.12 1.19
CA ALA A 14 -8.30 -2.43 -0.10
C ALA A 14 -6.98 -2.63 -0.85
N ASP A 15 -7.04 -2.80 -2.17
CA ASP A 15 -5.83 -2.90 -3.00
C ASP A 15 -4.94 -1.65 -2.91
N LEU A 16 -3.64 -1.83 -3.11
CA LEU A 16 -2.68 -0.72 -3.13
C LEU A 16 -2.67 -0.06 -4.50
N SER A 17 -3.00 1.23 -4.53
CA SER A 17 -2.85 2.08 -5.72
C SER A 17 -1.45 2.68 -5.81
N ILE A 18 -1.01 3.03 -7.02
CA ILE A 18 0.31 3.63 -7.29
C ILE A 18 0.60 4.86 -6.40
N PRO A 19 -0.32 5.83 -6.21
CA PRO A 19 -0.08 6.99 -5.34
C PRO A 19 0.16 6.65 -3.87
N GLY A 20 -0.22 5.44 -3.44
CA GLY A 20 0.03 4.98 -2.07
C GLY A 20 1.48 4.54 -1.85
N ILE A 21 2.26 4.31 -2.91
CA ILE A 21 3.64 3.83 -2.83
C ILE A 21 4.59 5.00 -2.56
N ASN A 22 5.40 4.89 -1.50
CA ASN A 22 6.40 5.89 -1.16
C ASN A 22 7.80 5.51 -1.70
N LYS A 23 8.19 4.24 -1.53
CA LYS A 23 9.44 3.67 -2.05
C LYS A 23 9.28 2.17 -2.26
N TYR A 24 10.10 1.58 -3.12
CA TYR A 24 10.02 0.17 -3.50
C TYR A 24 11.39 -0.40 -3.89
N HIS A 25 11.50 -1.72 -3.81
CA HIS A 25 12.53 -2.47 -4.52
C HIS A 25 12.00 -2.89 -5.89
N ASN A 26 12.89 -3.30 -6.79
CA ASN A 26 12.47 -3.83 -8.09
C ASN A 26 11.66 -5.12 -7.92
N PHE A 27 10.56 -5.23 -8.67
CA PHE A 27 9.70 -6.39 -8.71
C PHE A 27 9.03 -6.51 -10.08
N ASN A 28 8.61 -7.71 -10.43
CA ASN A 28 7.90 -7.99 -11.67
C ASN A 28 6.38 -8.05 -11.46
N GLU A 29 5.66 -7.96 -12.56
CA GLU A 29 4.22 -8.25 -12.59
C GLU A 29 3.98 -9.69 -12.10
N ASN A 30 2.88 -9.91 -11.36
CA ASN A 30 2.49 -11.18 -10.75
C ASN A 30 3.41 -11.71 -9.64
N GLU A 31 4.47 -10.99 -9.28
CA GLU A 31 5.32 -11.35 -8.15
C GLU A 31 4.60 -11.10 -6.81
N VAL A 32 4.87 -11.95 -5.81
CA VAL A 32 4.37 -11.74 -4.45
C VAL A 32 5.23 -10.69 -3.77
N VAL A 33 4.62 -9.58 -3.37
CA VAL A 33 5.29 -8.44 -2.75
C VAL A 33 4.81 -8.20 -1.32
N ALA A 34 5.71 -7.72 -0.48
CA ALA A 34 5.40 -7.27 0.87
C ALA A 34 5.13 -5.77 0.90
N VAL A 35 3.98 -5.40 1.48
CA VAL A 35 3.60 -4.01 1.71
C VAL A 35 3.87 -3.68 3.16
N ILE A 36 4.74 -2.71 3.39
CA ILE A 36 5.24 -2.34 4.73
C ILE A 36 5.18 -0.83 4.95
N THR A 37 5.09 -0.41 6.23
CA THR A 37 5.16 1.00 6.63
C THR A 37 6.60 1.53 6.46
N LEU A 38 6.78 2.86 6.49
CA LEU A 38 8.11 3.48 6.50
C LEU A 38 8.95 3.12 7.73
N LYS A 39 8.33 2.58 8.78
CA LYS A 39 8.98 2.06 10.00
C LYS A 39 9.32 0.57 9.91
N ASN A 40 9.20 -0.03 8.73
CA ASN A 40 9.46 -1.45 8.46
C ASN A 40 8.51 -2.43 9.17
N GLU A 41 7.26 -2.03 9.39
CA GLU A 41 6.22 -2.91 9.93
C GLU A 41 5.45 -3.58 8.78
N LEU A 42 5.20 -4.89 8.90
CA LEU A 42 4.45 -5.64 7.89
C LEU A 42 2.96 -5.31 7.94
N ILE A 43 2.42 -4.81 6.82
CA ILE A 43 0.98 -4.52 6.68
C ILE A 43 0.27 -5.72 6.04
N CYS A 44 0.66 -6.07 4.83
CA CYS A 44 0.03 -7.13 4.04
C CYS A 44 1.02 -7.74 3.02
N LEU A 45 0.65 -8.92 2.51
CA LEU A 45 1.22 -9.51 1.31
C LEU A 45 0.19 -9.45 0.18
N GLY A 46 0.67 -9.27 -1.05
CA GLY A 46 -0.18 -9.22 -2.24
C GLY A 46 0.57 -9.56 -3.51
N ASN A 47 -0.17 -9.74 -4.60
CA ASN A 47 0.40 -9.97 -5.92
C ASN A 47 0.53 -8.63 -6.65
N SER A 48 1.70 -8.37 -7.22
CA SER A 48 1.90 -7.19 -8.07
C SER A 48 1.06 -7.30 -9.35
N LEU A 49 0.44 -6.19 -9.74
CA LEU A 49 -0.34 -6.06 -10.97
C LEU A 49 0.44 -5.34 -12.08
N ILE A 50 1.62 -4.83 -11.77
CA ILE A 50 2.51 -4.09 -12.68
C ILE A 50 3.96 -4.47 -12.39
N ASN A 51 4.89 -4.07 -13.27
CA ASN A 51 6.31 -4.06 -12.93
C ASN A 51 6.69 -2.76 -12.19
N SER A 52 7.80 -2.79 -11.45
CA SER A 52 8.25 -1.63 -10.68
C SER A 52 8.64 -0.41 -11.54
N GLY A 53 9.02 -0.61 -12.81
CA GLY A 53 9.34 0.46 -13.75
C GLY A 53 8.12 1.25 -14.22
N GLU A 54 6.93 0.66 -14.17
CA GLU A 54 5.67 1.32 -14.53
C GLU A 54 5.24 2.37 -13.49
N ILE A 55 5.69 2.26 -12.24
CA ILE A 55 5.35 3.18 -11.15
C ILE A 55 5.80 4.61 -11.47
N ALA A 56 6.95 4.78 -12.13
CA ALA A 56 7.51 6.11 -12.43
C ALA A 56 6.78 6.83 -13.58
N ASN A 57 6.06 6.08 -14.43
CA ASN A 57 5.42 6.61 -15.63
C ASN A 57 3.89 6.76 -15.49
N ASN A 58 3.31 6.30 -14.37
CA ASN A 58 1.88 6.26 -14.16
C ASN A 58 1.50 6.88 -12.80
N ASP A 59 0.68 7.93 -12.82
CA ASP A 59 0.23 8.60 -11.60
C ASP A 59 -1.05 8.00 -10.99
N LYS A 60 -1.63 6.99 -11.65
CA LYS A 60 -2.91 6.37 -11.28
C LYS A 60 -2.91 4.88 -11.62
N GLY A 61 -3.75 4.13 -10.93
CA GLY A 61 -3.91 2.69 -11.16
C GLY A 61 -3.64 1.85 -9.92
N LYS A 62 -4.04 0.58 -9.97
CA LYS A 62 -3.76 -0.41 -8.93
C LYS A 62 -2.39 -1.02 -9.18
N ALA A 63 -1.55 -1.03 -8.16
CA ALA A 63 -0.21 -1.60 -8.21
C ALA A 63 -0.13 -3.00 -7.61
N VAL A 64 -0.84 -3.25 -6.50
CA VAL A 64 -0.80 -4.54 -5.80
C VAL A 64 -2.19 -4.94 -5.39
N LYS A 65 -2.58 -6.16 -5.76
CA LYS A 65 -3.79 -6.82 -5.27
C LYS A 65 -3.49 -7.48 -3.93
N ILE A 66 -4.23 -7.14 -2.88
CA ILE A 66 -3.97 -7.73 -1.55
C ILE A 66 -4.42 -9.18 -1.51
N ASN A 67 -3.57 -10.04 -0.94
CA ASN A 67 -3.89 -11.44 -0.68
C ASN A 67 -4.21 -11.65 0.81
N LYS A 68 -3.36 -11.12 1.70
CA LYS A 68 -3.50 -11.33 3.15
C LYS A 68 -2.98 -10.13 3.93
N VAL A 69 -3.80 -9.64 4.87
CA VAL A 69 -3.46 -8.56 5.81
C VAL A 69 -2.98 -9.18 7.12
N PHE A 70 -1.91 -8.61 7.68
CA PHE A 70 -1.30 -9.03 8.95
C PHE A 70 -1.40 -7.95 10.03
N MET A 71 -1.39 -6.67 9.66
CA MET A 71 -1.45 -5.56 10.60
C MET A 71 -2.86 -5.36 11.18
N GLU A 72 -2.94 -5.13 12.49
CA GLU A 72 -4.19 -4.84 13.19
C GLU A 72 -4.77 -3.49 12.74
N ARG A 73 -6.10 -3.42 12.59
CA ARG A 73 -6.81 -2.23 12.08
C ARG A 73 -6.72 -1.01 13.01
N SER A 74 -6.47 -1.22 14.30
CA SER A 74 -6.48 -0.19 15.35
C SER A 74 -5.16 0.60 15.46
N LEU A 75 -4.06 0.10 14.85
CA LEU A 75 -2.70 0.66 15.01
C LEU A 75 -2.48 2.01 14.29
N TYR A 76 -3.24 2.29 13.24
CA TYR A 76 -3.16 3.55 12.50
C TYR A 76 -4.55 4.21 12.48
N PRO A 77 -4.77 5.32 13.22
CA PRO A 77 -6.04 6.00 13.22
C PRO A 77 -6.37 6.47 11.80
N LYS A 78 -7.65 6.38 11.45
CA LYS A 78 -8.14 6.94 10.19
C LYS A 78 -7.88 8.44 10.23
N ASN A 79 -6.97 8.94 9.39
CA ASN A 79 -6.74 10.37 9.21
C ASN A 79 -7.95 10.98 8.48
N LEU A 80 -9.12 10.99 9.12
CA LEU A 80 -10.20 11.90 8.82
C LEU A 80 -9.90 13.14 9.67
N TYR A 81 -9.17 14.11 9.12
CA TYR A 81 -9.25 15.46 9.65
C TYR A 81 -10.70 15.92 9.40
N MET A 82 -11.58 15.70 10.37
CA MET A 82 -12.83 16.43 10.42
C MET A 82 -12.45 17.87 10.81
N VAL A 83 -12.50 18.77 9.84
CA VAL A 83 -12.54 20.21 10.14
C VAL A 83 -13.84 20.41 10.93
N LYS A 84 -13.71 20.62 12.25
CA LYS A 84 -14.83 21.12 13.05
C LYS A 84 -15.00 22.59 12.68
N GLU A 85 -16.15 22.92 12.09
CA GLU A 85 -16.71 24.28 12.15
C GLU A 85 -17.05 24.65 13.60
#